data_AF-A0A9D8JXZ3-F1
#
_entry.id   AF-A0A9D8JXZ3-F1
#
_cell.length_a   1.000
_cell.length_b   1.000
_cell.length_c   1.000
_cell.angle_alpha   90.00
_cell.angle_beta   90.00
_cell.angle_gamma   90.00
#
_symmetry.space_group_name_H-M   'P 1'
#
loop_
_entity.id
_entity.type
_entity.pdbx_description
1 polymer ?
#
loop_
_entity_poly.entity_id
_entity_poly.type
_entity_poly.pdbx_seq_one_letter_code
_entity_poly.pdbx_strand_id
1 'polypeptide(L)' 'MNETVNEVTLILRRWDQESGLTEHTRVYPSLESLYSACLNVGDTDLIDRIIIRGQDEAGKERVLTFVFQSVTVDSGS' A
#
# COMPACT_ATOMS: atom_id res chain seq x y z
N MET A 1 -12.24 -6.80 -23.26
CA MET A 1 -10.96 -7.03 -22.54
C MET A 1 -11.31 -7.23 -21.08
N ASN A 2 -10.55 -8.04 -20.36
CA ASN A 2 -10.77 -8.18 -18.92
C ASN A 2 -10.02 -7.05 -18.19
N GLU A 3 -10.48 -6.68 -17.01
CA GLU A 3 -9.74 -5.83 -16.09
C GLU A 3 -8.37 -6.44 -15.75
N THR A 4 -7.35 -5.58 -15.67
CA THR A 4 -5.98 -6.02 -15.36
C THR A 4 -5.35 -5.13 -14.31
N VAL A 5 -4.58 -5.74 -13.41
CA VAL A 5 -3.61 -5.04 -12.58
C VAL A 5 -2.28 -5.06 -13.32
N ASN A 6 -1.71 -3.87 -13.52
CA ASN A 6 -0.42 -3.70 -14.19
C ASN A 6 0.70 -3.51 -13.17
N GLU A 7 0.40 -2.84 -12.06
CA GLU A 7 1.39 -2.51 -11.03
C GLU A 7 0.70 -2.27 -9.68
N VAL A 8 1.38 -2.66 -8.61
CA VAL A 8 0.98 -2.35 -7.23
C VAL A 8 2.15 -1.70 -6.51
N THR A 9 1.98 -0.47 -6.05
CA THR A 9 2.94 0.24 -5.21
C THR A 9 2.53 0.15 -3.74
N LEU A 10 3.41 -0.34 -2.89
CA LEU A 10 3.28 -0.33 -1.44
C LEU A 10 4.19 0.77 -0.87
N ILE A 11 3.59 1.70 -0.13
CA ILE A 11 4.33 2.70 0.63
C ILE A 11 4.31 2.29 2.10
N LEU A 12 5.50 2.14 2.66
CA LEU A 12 5.74 1.80 4.04
C LEU A 12 6.32 3.00 4.78
N ARG A 13 6.01 3.09 6.06
CA ARG A 13 6.65 4.00 6.99
C ARG A 13 7.38 3.21 8.06
N ARG A 14 8.59 3.64 8.37
CA ARG A 14 9.38 3.13 9.48
C ARG A 14 9.71 4.29 10.40
N TRP A 15 9.52 4.08 11.70
CA TRP A 15 10.03 4.98 12.72
C TRP A 15 11.27 4.36 13.36
N ASP A 16 12.36 5.10 13.37
CA ASP A 16 13.55 4.75 14.13
C ASP A 16 14.10 5.99 14.87
N GLN A 17 14.82 5.75 15.98
CA GLN A 17 15.26 6.85 16.85
C GLN A 17 16.32 7.75 16.21
N GLU A 18 17.09 7.26 15.23
CA GLU A 18 18.19 8.01 14.62
C GLU A 18 17.72 8.85 13.42
N SER A 19 16.84 8.28 12.60
CA SER A 19 16.39 8.82 11.31
C SER A 19 14.99 9.43 11.37
N GLY A 20 14.26 9.21 12.47
CA GLY A 20 12.87 9.65 12.62
C GLY A 20 11.92 8.83 11.75
N LEU A 21 10.92 9.50 11.15
CA LEU A 21 9.95 8.86 10.27
C LEU A 21 10.50 8.80 8.85
N THR A 22 10.75 7.61 8.34
CA THR A 22 11.22 7.37 6.98
C THR A 22 10.15 6.68 6.13
N GLU A 23 10.15 6.96 4.83
CA GLU A 23 9.24 6.36 3.86
C GLU A 23 10.01 5.42 2.93
N HIS A 24 9.43 4.25 2.67
CA HIS A 24 9.97 3.25 1.76
C HIS A 24 8.92 2.84 0.72
N THR A 25 9.30 2.90 -0.55
CA THR A 25 8.45 2.49 -1.67
C THR A 25 8.88 1.13 -2.19
N ARG A 26 7.92 0.21 -2.32
CA ARG A 26 8.12 -1.09 -2.98
C ARG A 26 7.10 -1.24 -4.10
N VAL A 27 7.54 -1.78 -5.24
CA VAL A 27 6.70 -1.99 -6.43
C VAL A 27 6.59 -3.48 -6.71
N TYR A 28 5.37 -3.94 -6.97
CA TYR A 28 5.03 -5.32 -7.24
C TYR A 28 4.25 -5.41 -8.57
N PRO A 29 4.43 -6.50 -9.35
CA PRO A 29 3.77 -6.66 -10.64
C PRO A 29 2.31 -7.12 -10.53
N SER A 30 1.88 -7.64 -9.37
CA SER A 30 0.53 -8.16 -9.17
C SER A 30 0.10 -8.10 -7.71
N LEU A 31 -1.19 -8.32 -7.45
CA LEU A 31 -1.74 -8.38 -6.09
C LEU A 31 -1.25 -9.62 -5.32
N GLU A 32 -1.05 -10.74 -5.99
CA GLU A 32 -0.49 -11.97 -5.40
C GLU A 32 0.95 -11.76 -4.95
N SER A 33 1.73 -11.01 -5.74
CA SER A 33 3.10 -10.65 -5.39
C SER A 33 3.14 -9.72 -4.18
N LEU A 34 2.25 -8.74 -4.13
CA LEU A 34 2.07 -7.89 -2.94
C LEU A 34 1.67 -8.75 -1.73
N TYR A 35 0.66 -9.60 -1.87
CA TYR A 35 0.15 -10.44 -0.78
C TYR A 35 1.25 -11.32 -0.19
N SER A 36 2.00 -12.00 -1.05
CA SER A 36 3.15 -12.82 -0.64
C SER A 36 4.21 -11.99 0.08
N ALA A 37 4.45 -10.76 -0.34
CA ALA A 37 5.38 -9.87 0.34
C ALA A 37 4.86 -9.42 1.71
N CYS A 38 3.57 -9.08 1.83
CA CYS A 38 2.94 -8.69 3.09
C CYS A 38 2.99 -9.80 4.15
N LEU A 39 2.92 -11.08 3.74
CA LEU A 39 3.11 -12.22 4.66
C LEU A 39 4.52 -12.27 5.27
N ASN A 40 5.49 -11.60 4.66
CA ASN A 40 6.89 -11.59 5.07
C ASN A 40 7.37 -10.22 5.56
N VAL A 41 6.48 -9.23 5.70
CA VAL A 41 6.84 -7.91 6.25
C VAL A 41 7.12 -8.07 7.76
N GLY A 42 8.32 -7.69 8.20
CA GLY A 42 8.68 -7.69 9.61
C GLY A 42 8.00 -6.56 10.39
N ASP A 43 7.87 -6.73 11.71
CA ASP A 43 7.07 -5.90 12.62
C ASP A 43 7.39 -4.39 12.65
N THR A 44 8.48 -3.95 12.00
CA THR A 44 8.97 -2.56 12.05
C THR A 44 8.46 -1.67 10.93
N ASP A 45 7.93 -2.24 9.84
CA ASP A 45 7.38 -1.48 8.72
C ASP A 45 5.85 -1.38 8.83
N LEU A 46 5.34 -0.16 8.96
CA LEU A 46 3.90 0.11 8.92
C LEU A 46 3.46 0.45 7.50
N ILE A 47 2.34 -0.12 7.06
CA ILE A 47 1.76 0.22 5.76
C ILE A 47 1.10 1.60 5.85
N ASP A 48 1.53 2.54 5.00
CA ASP A 48 0.90 3.86 4.87
C ASP A 48 -0.20 3.85 3.80
N ARG A 49 0.14 3.39 2.59
CA ARG A 49 -0.82 3.28 1.50
C ARG A 49 -0.45 2.23 0.46
N ILE A 50 -1.45 1.77 -0.27
CA ILE A 50 -1.32 0.87 -1.42
C ILE A 50 -1.92 1.57 -2.64
N ILE A 51 -1.17 1.62 -3.74
CA ILE A 51 -1.62 2.19 -5.01
C ILE A 51 -1.65 1.06 -6.04
N ILE A 52 -2.81 0.80 -6.62
CA ILE A 52 -2.99 -0.19 -7.68
C ILE A 52 -3.22 0.55 -8.98
N ARG A 53 -2.39 0.28 -9.99
CA ARG A 53 -2.56 0.77 -11.36
C ARG A 53 -2.98 -0.38 -12.26
N GLY A 54 -3.97 -0.12 -13.10
CA GLY A 54 -4.56 -1.13 -13.95
C GLY A 54 -5.39 -0.54 -15.07
N GLN A 55 -6.18 -1.37 -15.73
CA GLN A 55 -7.13 -0.96 -16.76
C GLN A 55 -8.51 -1.56 -16.49
N ASP A 56 -9.56 -0.83 -16.86
CA ASP A 56 -10.93 -1.35 -16.88
C ASP A 56 -11.21 -2.17 -18.16
N GLU A 57 -12.43 -2.70 -18.28
CA GLU A 57 -12.85 -3.53 -19.43
C GLU A 57 -12.75 -2.80 -20.78
N ALA A 58 -12.76 -1.46 -20.78
CA ALA A 58 -12.61 -0.62 -21.96
C ALA A 58 -11.13 -0.29 -22.27
N GLY A 59 -10.18 -0.85 -21.51
CA GLY A 59 -8.75 -0.58 -21.65
C GLY A 59 -8.33 0.78 -21.10
N LYS A 60 -9.22 1.49 -20.38
CA LYS A 60 -8.90 2.80 -19.82
C LYS A 60 -8.12 2.62 -18.52
N GLU A 61 -7.04 3.37 -18.36
CA GLU A 61 -6.22 3.34 -17.14
C GLU A 61 -7.04 3.76 -15.92
N ARG A 62 -6.87 2.99 -14.85
CA ARG A 62 -7.48 3.22 -13.53
C ARG A 62 -6.41 3.15 -12.46
N VAL A 63 -6.58 4.00 -11.45
CA VAL A 63 -5.73 4.03 -10.26
C VAL A 63 -6.64 3.92 -9.04
N LEU A 64 -6.38 2.94 -8.18
CA LEU A 64 -7.01 2.80 -6.87
C LEU A 64 -5.97 3.07 -5.79
N THR A 65 -6.31 3.93 -4.83
CA THR A 65 -5.43 4.25 -3.71
C THR A 65 -6.13 3.90 -2.40
N PHE A 66 -5.54 3.00 -1.64
CA PHE A 66 -5.98 2.62 -0.29
C PHE A 66 -5.05 3.28 0.71
N VAL A 67 -5.59 4.13 1.57
CA VAL A 67 -4.84 4.80 2.64
C VAL A 67 -5.31 4.27 3.99
N PHE A 68 -4.37 4.06 4.91
CA PHE A 68 -4.71 3.73 6.30
C PHE A 68 -4.89 5.03 7.08
N GLN A 69 -6.08 5.23 7.65
CA GLN A 69 -6.35 6.33 8.58
C GLN A 69 -6.60 5.75 9.96
N SER A 70 -5.73 6.10 10.91
CA SER A 70 -6.01 5.89 12.33
C SER A 70 -6.88 7.05 12.81
N VAL A 71 -8.11 6.74 13.20
CA VAL A 71 -9.00 7.68 13.89
C VAL A 71 -8.94 7.36 15.38
N THR A 72 -8.41 8.29 16.17
CA THR A 72 -8.53 8.22 17.62
C THR A 72 -9.99 8.48 17.98
N VAL A 73 -10.70 7.46 18.44
CA VAL A 73 -12.05 7.65 18.97
C VAL A 73 -11.88 8.25 20.36
N ASP A 74 -12.16 9.54 20.50
CA ASP A 74 -12.21 10.18 21.81
C ASP A 74 -13.45 9.63 22.52
N SER A 75 -13.25 8.67 23.42
CA SER A 75 -14.30 8.19 24.32
C SER A 75 -14.52 9.26 25.38
N GLY A 76 -15.23 10.33 24.99
CA GLY A 76 -15.62 11.43 25.87
C GLY A 76 -16.22 10.87 27.16
N SER A 77 -15.57 11.23 28.28
CA SER A 77 -15.99 10.93 29.65
C SER A 77 -16.93 12.02 30.18
#